data_AF-A0A1D9FXU2-F1
#
_entry.id   AF-A0A1D9FXU2-F1
#
_cell.length_a   1.000
_cell.length_b   1.000
_cell.length_c   1.000
_cell.angle_alpha   90.00
_cell.angle_beta   90.00
_cell.angle_gamma   90.00
#
_symmetry.space_group_name_H-M   'P 1'
#
loop_
_entity.id
_entity.type
_entity.pdbx_description
1 polymer ?
#
loop_
_entity_poly.entity_id
_entity_poly.type
_entity_poly.pdbx_seq_one_letter_code
_entity_poly.pdbx_strand_id
1 'polypeptide(L)'
;MKTNKKFLSLINLLRYRATNEGNKKAYTFLFNGQTEANSLTYGEFERRAQAIAAKLQTMRIAKGERALLLYSQGLDFMCAFFGCLYA
;
A
#
# COMPACT_ATOMS: atom_id res chain seq x y z
N MET A 1 -12.89 7.06 24.19
CA MET A 1 -12.11 5.86 24.53
C MET A 1 -11.35 5.40 23.28
N LYS A 2 -10.06 5.74 23.14
CA LYS A 2 -9.25 5.31 21.97
C LYS A 2 -8.81 3.86 22.23
N THR A 3 -9.46 2.90 21.61
CA THR A 3 -9.10 1.48 21.71
C THR A 3 -7.68 1.30 21.16
N ASN A 4 -6.74 0.88 22.00
CA ASN A 4 -5.36 0.61 21.60
C ASN A 4 -5.32 -0.70 20.81
N LYS A 5 -5.65 -0.63 19.53
CA LYS A 5 -5.72 -1.79 18.64
C LYS A 5 -4.30 -2.16 18.20
N LYS A 6 -3.80 -3.30 18.67
CA LYS A 6 -2.46 -3.80 18.33
C LYS A 6 -2.53 -4.54 16.98
N PHE A 7 -1.85 -4.02 15.97
CA PHE A 7 -1.72 -4.68 14.67
C PHE A 7 -0.45 -5.53 14.62
N LEU A 8 -0.54 -6.75 14.09
CA LEU A 8 0.58 -7.70 14.01
C LEU A 8 1.49 -7.47 12.79
N SER A 9 1.06 -6.66 11.82
CA SER A 9 1.83 -6.31 10.62
C SER A 9 1.28 -5.06 9.95
N LEU A 10 2.07 -4.45 9.05
CA LEU A 10 1.65 -3.30 8.25
C LEU A 10 0.48 -3.64 7.33
N ILE A 11 0.46 -4.83 6.73
CA ILE A 11 -0.64 -5.28 5.88
C ILE A 11 -1.95 -5.44 6.67
N ASN A 12 -1.88 -5.91 7.93
CA ASN A 12 -3.06 -6.01 8.79
C ASN A 12 -3.64 -4.62 9.12
N LEU A 13 -2.77 -3.63 9.33
CA LEU A 13 -3.19 -2.23 9.51
C LEU A 13 -3.82 -1.65 8.24
N LEU A 14 -3.20 -1.87 7.08
CA LEU A 14 -3.72 -1.36 5.80
C LEU A 14 -5.10 -1.95 5.51
N ARG A 15 -5.25 -3.28 5.61
CA ARG A 15 -6.53 -3.95 5.43
C ARG A 15 -7.60 -3.41 6.37
N TYR A 16 -7.25 -3.23 7.65
CA TYR A 16 -8.18 -2.64 8.62
C TYR A 16 -8.64 -1.24 8.19
N ARG A 17 -7.72 -0.36 7.78
CA ARG A 17 -8.07 0.99 7.33
C ARG A 17 -8.85 0.99 6.02
N ALA A 18 -8.54 0.09 5.09
CA ALA A 18 -9.29 -0.05 3.85
C ALA A 18 -10.75 -0.48 4.11
N THR A 19 -10.98 -1.38 5.07
CA THR A 19 -12.34 -1.82 5.45
C THR A 19 -13.12 -0.73 6.19
N ASN A 20 -12.48 0.01 7.11
CA ASN A 20 -13.19 0.94 8.00
C ASN A 20 -13.21 2.40 7.50
N GLU A 21 -12.21 2.78 6.69
CA GLU A 21 -11.96 4.15 6.23
C GLU A 21 -11.59 4.17 4.74
N GLY A 22 -12.17 3.27 3.94
CA GLY A 22 -11.76 3.01 2.55
C GLY A 22 -11.73 4.24 1.64
N ASN A 23 -12.67 5.18 1.80
CA ASN A 23 -12.74 6.40 0.99
C ASN A 23 -11.85 7.54 1.51
N LYS A 24 -11.21 7.37 2.67
CA LYS A 24 -10.34 8.39 3.25
C LYS A 24 -8.98 8.36 2.57
N LYS A 25 -8.44 9.55 2.26
CA LYS A 25 -7.09 9.70 1.70
C LYS A 25 -6.06 9.05 2.66
N ALA A 26 -5.30 8.10 2.15
CA ALA A 26 -4.15 7.49 2.80
C ALA A 26 -2.87 8.29 2.52
N TYR A 27 -2.69 8.68 1.26
CA TYR A 27 -1.56 9.47 0.79
C TYR A 27 -2.03 10.56 -0.17
N THR A 28 -1.36 11.71 -0.09
CA THR A 28 -1.44 12.77 -1.09
C THR A 28 -0.01 13.08 -1.52
N PHE A 29 0.26 12.98 -2.82
CA PHE A 29 1.52 13.41 -3.40
C PHE A 29 1.40 14.88 -3.79
N LEU A 30 2.33 15.68 -3.27
CA LEU A 30 2.45 17.09 -3.59
C LEU A 30 3.53 17.26 -4.66
N PHE A 31 3.13 17.60 -5.88
CA PHE A 31 4.07 18.06 -6.89
C PHE A 31 4.68 19.37 -6.40
N ASN A 32 6.00 19.51 -6.47
CA ASN A 32 6.81 20.62 -5.93
C ASN A 32 6.62 20.95 -4.43
N GLY A 33 5.95 20.08 -3.66
CA GLY A 33 5.68 20.30 -2.24
C GLY A 33 4.51 21.24 -1.95
N GLN A 34 3.86 21.83 -2.96
CA GLN A 34 2.75 22.77 -2.76
C GLN A 34 1.48 22.38 -3.50
N THR A 35 1.57 21.75 -4.68
CA THR A 35 0.39 21.42 -5.49
C THR A 35 -0.01 19.96 -5.30
N GLU A 36 -1.24 19.69 -4.82
CA GLU A 36 -1.78 18.31 -4.84
C GLU A 36 -1.81 17.81 -6.28
N ALA A 37 -0.95 16.84 -6.61
CA ALA A 37 -0.91 16.26 -7.95
C ALA A 37 -1.69 14.96 -8.02
N ASN A 38 -1.64 14.15 -6.97
CA ASN A 38 -2.39 12.91 -6.93
C ASN A 38 -2.67 12.47 -5.49
N SER A 39 -3.72 11.68 -5.28
CA SER A 39 -4.02 11.10 -3.98
C SER A 39 -4.44 9.64 -4.11
N LEU A 40 -4.28 8.90 -3.01
CA LEU A 40 -4.64 7.50 -2.92
C LEU A 40 -5.45 7.30 -1.65
N THR A 41 -6.68 6.82 -1.80
CA THR A 41 -7.52 6.41 -0.66
C THR A 41 -7.05 5.07 -0.08
N TYR A 42 -7.43 4.74 1.16
CA TYR A 42 -7.08 3.43 1.74
C TYR A 42 -7.63 2.25 0.94
N GLY A 43 -8.83 2.39 0.37
CA GLY A 43 -9.45 1.35 -0.45
C GLY A 43 -8.75 1.17 -1.79
N GLU A 44 -8.31 2.26 -2.43
CA GLU A 44 -7.48 2.17 -3.64
C GLU A 44 -6.11 1.60 -3.34
N PHE A 45 -5.50 1.99 -2.22
CA PHE A 45 -4.20 1.50 -1.81
C PHE A 45 -4.22 -0.02 -1.62
N GLU A 46 -5.17 -0.53 -0.82
CA GLU A 46 -5.32 -1.97 -0.60
C GLU A 46 -5.52 -2.73 -1.92
N ARG A 47 -6.42 -2.25 -2.79
CA ARG A 47 -6.68 -2.91 -4.08
C ARG A 47 -5.43 -2.95 -4.97
N ARG A 48 -4.69 -1.84 -5.08
CA ARG A 48 -3.47 -1.79 -5.91
C ARG A 48 -2.37 -2.69 -5.34
N ALA A 49 -2.17 -2.69 -4.03
CA ALA A 49 -1.20 -3.56 -3.37
C ALA A 49 -1.52 -5.05 -3.59
N GLN A 50 -2.79 -5.44 -3.40
CA GLN A 50 -3.23 -6.82 -3.64
C GLN A 50 -3.08 -7.24 -5.11
N ALA A 51 -3.36 -6.34 -6.07
CA ALA A 51 -3.17 -6.62 -7.49
C ALA A 51 -1.70 -6.90 -7.84
N ILE A 52 -0.78 -6.14 -7.24
CA ILE A 52 0.67 -6.37 -7.41
C ILE A 52 1.07 -7.71 -6.78
N ALA A 53 0.58 -8.01 -5.57
CA ALA A 53 0.84 -9.29 -4.90
C ALA A 53 0.38 -10.50 -5.74
N ALA A 54 -0.85 -10.44 -6.26
CA ALA A 54 -1.38 -11.47 -7.14
C ALA A 54 -0.49 -11.65 -8.39
N LYS A 55 -0.02 -10.54 -8.98
CA LYS A 55 0.91 -10.60 -10.11
C LYS A 55 2.25 -11.25 -9.75
N LEU A 56 2.84 -10.91 -8.60
CA LEU A 56 4.09 -11.53 -8.13
C LEU A 56 3.92 -13.03 -7.88
N GLN A 57 2.79 -13.46 -7.33
CA GLN A 57 2.48 -14.88 -7.12
C GLN A 57 2.41 -15.65 -8.45
N THR A 58 1.93 -15.03 -9.54
CA THR A 58 1.96 -15.66 -10.87
C THR A 58 3.37 -15.94 -11.39
N MET A 59 4.37 -15.22 -10.88
CA MET A 59 5.79 -15.39 -11.26
C MET A 59 6.48 -16.52 -10.50
N ARG A 60 5.78 -17.22 -9.59
CA ARG A 60 6.32 -18.32 -8.77
C ARG A 60 7.54 -17.94 -7.92
N ILE A 61 7.59 -16.69 -7.47
CA ILE A 61 8.60 -16.20 -6.53
C ILE A 61 8.36 -16.88 -5.17
N ALA A 62 9.40 -17.43 -4.56
CA ALA A 62 9.28 -18.05 -3.26
C ALA A 62 9.03 -17.00 -2.16
N LYS A 63 8.28 -17.39 -1.13
CA LYS A 63 8.04 -16.52 0.02
C LYS A 63 9.37 -16.21 0.73
N GLY A 64 9.58 -14.94 1.07
CA GLY A 64 10.80 -14.48 1.73
C GLY A 64 11.91 -14.04 0.78
N GLU A 65 11.71 -14.19 -0.53
CA GLU A 65 12.61 -13.62 -1.54
C GLU A 65 12.60 -12.10 -1.50
N ARG A 66 13.71 -11.51 -1.97
CA ARG A 66 13.95 -10.05 -1.91
C ARG A 66 13.61 -9.41 -3.25
N ALA A 67 12.83 -8.33 -3.20
CA ALA A 67 12.54 -7.49 -4.35
C ALA A 67 13.27 -6.14 -4.23
N LEU A 68 13.90 -5.70 -5.32
CA LEU A 68 14.41 -4.34 -5.46
C LEU A 68 13.32 -3.46 -6.10
N LEU A 69 12.97 -2.35 -5.45
CA LEU A 69 11.98 -1.40 -5.95
C LEU A 69 12.68 -0.12 -6.43
N LEU A 70 12.77 0.06 -7.75
CA LEU A 70 13.30 1.27 -8.38
C LEU A 70 12.14 2.12 -8.91
N TYR A 71 11.81 3.19 -8.20
CA TYR A 71 10.67 4.05 -8.51
C TYR A 71 11.09 5.53 -8.51
N SER A 72 10.47 6.30 -9.39
CA SER A 72 10.43 7.76 -9.24
C SER A 72 9.60 8.15 -8.02
N GLN A 73 9.69 9.43 -7.62
CA GLN A 73 8.83 9.96 -6.55
C GLN A 73 7.36 9.81 -6.94
N GLY A 74 6.53 9.28 -6.04
CA GLY A 74 5.10 9.08 -6.30
C GLY A 74 4.45 8.05 -5.38
N LEU A 75 3.17 7.78 -5.64
CA LEU A 75 2.33 6.88 -4.84
C LEU A 75 2.55 5.39 -5.15
N ASP A 76 3.14 5.09 -6.31
CA ASP A 76 3.31 3.73 -6.79
C ASP A 76 4.30 2.92 -5.96
N PHE A 77 5.33 3.57 -5.42
CA PHE A 77 6.28 2.93 -4.50
C PHE A 77 5.57 2.28 -3.31
N MET A 78 4.63 2.99 -2.69
CA MET A 78 3.90 2.47 -1.53
C MET A 78 3.04 1.27 -1.91
N CYS A 79 2.37 1.32 -3.06
CA CYS A 79 1.60 0.19 -3.59
C CYS A 79 2.48 -1.02 -3.86
N ALA A 80 3.64 -0.83 -4.49
CA ALA A 80 4.60 -1.90 -4.78
C ALA A 80 5.18 -2.52 -3.51
N PHE A 81 5.59 -1.69 -2.56
CA PHE A 81 6.12 -2.14 -1.27
C PHE A 81 5.11 -3.01 -0.52
N PHE A 82 3.86 -2.56 -0.37
CA PHE A 82 2.82 -3.38 0.28
C PHE A 82 2.44 -4.60 -0.56
N GLY A 83 2.50 -4.51 -1.89
CA GLY A 83 2.32 -5.66 -2.78
C GLY A 83 3.35 -6.76 -2.51
N CYS A 84 4.63 -6.41 -2.31
CA CYS A 84 5.66 -7.36 -1.91
C CYS A 84 5.40 -7.97 -0.52
N LEU A 85 4.85 -7.21 0.42
CA LEU A 85 4.50 -7.74 1.75
C LEU A 85 3.26 -8.67 1.73
N TYR A 86 2.39 -8.51 0.74
CA TYR A 86 1.21 -9.35 0.52
C TYR A 86 1.51 -10.63 -0.27
N ALA A 87 2.52 -10.61 -1.15
CA ALA A 87 2.90 -11.70 -2.03
C ALA A 87 3.42 -12.93 -1.26
#